data_AF-A0A328UBK2-F1
#
_entry.id   AF-A0A328UBK2-F1
#
_cell.length_a   1.000
_cell.length_b   1.000
_cell.length_c   1.000
_cell.angle_alpha   90.00
_cell.angle_beta   90.00
_cell.angle_gamma   90.00
#
_symmetry.space_group_name_H-M   'P 1'
#
loop_
_entity.id
_entity.type
_entity.pdbx_description
1 polymer ?
#
loop_
_entity_poly.entity_id
_entity_poly.type
_entity_poly.pdbx_seq_one_letter_code
_entity_poly.pdbx_strand_id
1 'polypeptide(L)' 'MSEPQSVQVHPFYKHAEEAFKLLPEATASLAKLQQAFNQANEDFLAIELKHMLARLEEIRALFSDGPQG' A
#
# COMPACT_ATOMS: atom_id res chain seq x y z
N MET A 1 -31.09 16.06 -14.88
CA MET A 1 -30.26 15.84 -13.69
C MET A 1 -29.91 14.37 -13.68
N SER A 2 -28.74 13.99 -14.20
CA SER A 2 -28.31 12.59 -14.18
C SER A 2 -27.66 12.33 -12.82
N GLU A 3 -28.28 11.50 -11.99
CA GLU A 3 -27.69 11.04 -10.74
C GLU A 3 -26.36 10.34 -11.04
N PRO A 4 -25.30 10.56 -10.23
CA PRO A 4 -24.07 9.80 -10.38
C PRO A 4 -24.40 8.34 -10.07
N GLN A 5 -24.31 7.49 -11.09
CA GLN A 5 -24.38 6.04 -10.91
C GLN A 5 -23.36 5.67 -9.85
N SER A 6 -23.84 5.23 -8.69
CA SER A 6 -23.01 4.63 -7.67
C SER A 6 -22.33 3.45 -8.34
N VAL A 7 -21.02 3.59 -8.59
CA VAL A 7 -20.19 2.50 -9.12
C VAL A 7 -20.29 1.40 -8.08
N GLN A 8 -21.16 0.44 -8.36
CA GLN A 8 -21.46 -0.66 -7.45
C GLN A 8 -20.24 -1.59 -7.55
N VAL A 9 -19.24 -1.32 -6.71
CA VAL A 9 -17.98 -2.06 -6.72
C VAL A 9 -18.31 -3.51 -6.39
N HIS A 10 -17.98 -4.41 -7.32
CA HIS A 10 -18.35 -5.82 -7.23
C HIS A 10 -17.81 -6.41 -5.90
N PRO A 11 -18.56 -7.25 -5.16
CA PRO A 11 -18.18 -7.73 -3.82
C PRO A 11 -16.79 -8.36 -3.72
N PHE A 12 -16.26 -8.88 -4.82
CA PHE A 12 -14.90 -9.41 -4.95
C PHE A 12 -13.79 -8.37 -4.68
N TYR A 13 -14.06 -7.07 -4.84
CA TYR A 13 -13.09 -6.00 -4.63
C TYR A 13 -13.15 -5.38 -3.23
N LYS A 14 -14.09 -5.79 -2.37
CA LYS A 14 -14.20 -5.22 -1.01
C LYS A 14 -12.93 -5.43 -0.18
N HIS A 15 -12.29 -6.59 -0.30
CA HIS A 15 -11.01 -6.87 0.35
C HIS A 15 -9.87 -6.01 -0.19
N ALA A 16 -9.90 -5.69 -1.49
CA ALA A 16 -8.92 -4.80 -2.13
C ALA A 16 -9.09 -3.35 -1.65
N GLU A 17 -10.32 -2.86 -1.51
CA GLU A 17 -10.60 -1.54 -0.94
C GLU A 17 -10.15 -1.41 0.52
N GLU A 18 -10.43 -2.42 1.33
CA GLU A 18 -10.00 -2.47 2.73
C GLU A 18 -8.47 -2.48 2.83
N ALA A 19 -7.80 -3.30 2.03
CA ALA A 19 -6.34 -3.33 1.96
C ALA A 19 -5.77 -1.98 1.49
N PHE A 20 -6.36 -1.35 0.47
CA PHE A 20 -5.91 -0.07 -0.07
C PHE A 20 -5.98 1.05 0.97
N LYS A 21 -7.03 1.06 1.81
CA LYS A 21 -7.16 2.03 2.92
C LYS A 21 -6.05 1.89 3.97
N LEU A 22 -5.54 0.68 4.18
CA LEU A 22 -4.50 0.39 5.18
C LEU A 22 -3.07 0.63 4.64
N LEU A 23 -2.87 0.63 3.32
CA LEU A 23 -1.54 0.78 2.70
C LEU A 23 -0.78 2.04 3.14
N PRO A 24 -1.39 3.25 3.22
CA PRO A 24 -0.65 4.45 3.62
C PRO A 24 -0.09 4.35 5.05
N GLU A 25 -0.88 3.84 6.00
CA GLU A 25 -0.46 3.70 7.39
C GLU A 25 0.62 2.62 7.55
N ALA A 26 0.46 1.48 6.88
CA ALA A 26 1.45 0.41 6.88
C ALA A 26 2.79 0.89 6.30
N THR A 27 2.73 1.62 5.18
CA THR A 27 3.93 2.21 4.53
C THR A 27 4.63 3.19 5.46
N ALA A 28 3.89 4.10 6.10
CA ALA A 28 4.46 5.06 7.03
C ALA A 28 5.09 4.39 8.26
N SER A 29 4.49 3.31 8.77
CA SER A 29 5.01 2.56 9.91
C SER A 29 6.30 1.81 9.56
N LEU A 30 6.38 1.17 8.40
CA LEU A 30 7.59 0.50 7.93
C LEU A 30 8.72 1.51 7.63
N ALA A 31 8.41 2.70 7.12
CA ALA A 31 9.39 3.75 6.92
C ALA A 31 10.02 4.24 8.24
N LYS A 32 9.20 4.39 9.30
CA LYS A 32 9.70 4.72 10.65
C LYS A 32 10.61 3.62 11.20
N LEU A 33 10.24 2.35 11.00
CA LEU A 33 11.06 1.23 11.45
C LEU A 33 12.39 1.15 10.68
N GLN A 34 12.37 1.40 9.37
CA GLN A 34 13.59 1.50 8.56
C GLN A 34 14.52 2.60 9.06
N GLN A 35 13.95 3.77 9.39
CA GLN A 35 14.74 4.87 9.95
C GLN A 35 15.37 4.48 11.30
N ALA A 36 14.65 3.76 12.16
CA ALA A 36 15.19 3.27 13.43
C ALA A 36 16.36 2.29 13.23
N PHE A 37 16.26 1.36 12.28
CA PHE A 37 17.36 0.44 11.96
C PHE A 37 18.57 1.16 11.36
N ASN A 38 18.37 2.13 10.47
CA ASN A 38 19.46 2.98 9.97
C ASN A 38 20.17 3.73 11.11
N GLN A 39 19.42 4.26 12.08
CA GLN A 39 19.99 4.94 13.24
C GLN A 39 20.77 3.99 14.18
N ALA A 40 20.38 2.71 14.21
CA ALA A 40 21.06 1.67 14.98
C ALA A 40 22.26 1.03 14.25
N ASN A 41 22.56 1.43 13.00
CA ASN A 41 23.52 0.77 12.11
C ASN A 41 23.18 -0.72 11.82
N GLU A 42 21.89 -1.06 11.84
CA GLU A 42 21.38 -2.38 11.48
C GLU A 42 21.03 -2.42 9.98
N ASP A 43 22.04 -2.19 9.13
CA ASP A 43 21.88 -2.00 7.68
C ASP A 43 21.12 -3.15 6.99
N PHE A 44 21.37 -4.39 7.44
CA PHE A 44 20.67 -5.57 6.92
C PHE A 44 19.15 -5.45 7.10
N LEU A 45 18.68 -5.06 8.28
CA LEU A 45 17.24 -4.93 8.55
C LEU A 45 16.64 -3.70 7.84
N ALA A 46 17.41 -2.62 7.71
CA ALA A 46 16.98 -1.46 6.94
C ALA A 46 16.83 -1.76 5.44
N ILE A 47 17.69 -2.62 4.87
CA ILE A 47 17.60 -3.10 3.48
C ILE A 47 16.37 -3.96 3.28
N GLU A 48 16.07 -4.90 4.19
CA GLU A 48 14.86 -5.72 4.10
C GLU A 48 13.59 -4.86 4.08
N LEU A 49 13.52 -3.85 4.96
CA LEU A 49 12.40 -2.91 4.96
C LEU A 49 12.31 -2.06 3.69
N LYS A 50 13.44 -1.75 3.04
CA LYS A 50 13.44 -1.07 1.74
C LYS A 50 12.73 -1.89 0.68
N HIS A 51 12.99 -3.20 0.63
CA HIS A 51 12.33 -4.10 -0.32
C HIS A 51 10.83 -4.22 -0.03
N MET A 52 10.44 -4.33 1.24
CA MET A 52 9.03 -4.37 1.64
C MET A 52 8.29 -3.08 1.26
N LEU A 53 8.90 -1.91 1.47
CA LEU A 53 8.33 -0.62 1.08
C LEU A 53 8.15 -0.52 -0.44
N ALA A 54 9.13 -0.96 -1.24
CA ALA A 54 9.00 -1.01 -2.69
C ALA A 54 7.84 -1.90 -3.12
N ARG A 55 7.66 -3.05 -2.47
CA ARG A 55 6.55 -3.95 -2.79
C ARG A 55 5.18 -3.36 -2.45
N LEU A 56 5.07 -2.62 -1.34
CA LEU A 56 3.83 -1.92 -0.99
C LEU A 56 3.51 -0.80 -1.99
N GLU A 57 4.52 -0.13 -2.52
CA GLU A 57 4.36 0.88 -3.56
C GLU A 57 3.87 0.27 -4.88
N GLU A 58 4.41 -0.88 -5.29
CA GLU A 58 3.92 -1.65 -6.43
C GLU A 58 2.45 -2.05 -6.25
N ILE A 59 2.08 -2.55 -5.07
CA ILE A 59 0.70 -2.90 -4.75
C ILE A 59 -0.22 -1.66 -4.82
N ARG A 60 0.22 -0.51 -4.31
CA ARG A 60 -0.52 0.75 -4.40
C ARG A 60 -0.73 1.17 -5.86
N ALA A 61 0.29 1.05 -6.70
CA ALA A 61 0.21 1.38 -8.12
C ALA A 61 -0.81 0.47 -8.83
N LEU A 62 -0.75 -0.85 -8.58
CA LEU A 62 -1.71 -1.82 -9.13
C LEU A 62 -3.17 -1.50 -8.76
N PHE A 63 -3.41 -1.06 -7.53
CA PHE A 63 -4.76 -0.64 -7.12
C PHE A 63 -5.19 0.70 -7.74
N SER A 64 -4.24 1.60 -8.02
CA SER A 64 -4.50 2.93 -8.58
C SER A 64 -4.80 2.88 -10.08
N ASP A 65 -4.18 1.94 -10.80
CA ASP A 65 -4.43 1.71 -12.23
C ASP A 65 -5.77 1.01 -12.49
N GLY A 66 -6.45 0.52 -11.44
CA GLY A 66 -7.70 -0.22 -11.53
C GLY A 66 -7.52 -1.61 -12.14
N PRO A 67 -8.57 -2.47 -12.13
CA PRO A 67 -8.50 -3.75 -12.82
C PRO A 67 -8.28 -3.51 -14.32
N GLN A 68 -7.14 -4.00 -14.84
CA GLN A 68 -6.95 -4.15 -16.28
C GLN A 68 -7.76 -5.37 -16.73
N GLY A 69 -9.04 -5.15 -17.03
CA GLY A 69 -9.98 -6.15 -17.53
C GLY A 69 -11.01 -5.53 -18.45
#